data_AF-A0A5K1FQ99-F1
#
_entry.id   AF-A0A5K1FQ99-F1
#
_cell.length_a   1.000
_cell.length_b   1.000
_cell.length_c   1.000
_cell.angle_alpha   90.00
_cell.angle_beta   90.00
_cell.angle_gamma   90.00
#
_symmetry.space_group_name_H-M   'P 1'
#
loop_
_entity.id
_entity.type
_entity.pdbx_description
1 polymer ?
#
loop_
_entity_poly.entity_id
_entity_poly.type
_entity_poly.pdbx_seq_one_letter_code
_entity_poly.pdbx_strand_id
1 'polypeptide(L)' 'VVTELTGGGADYCFECVGVASLMSDAFKSCRP' A
#
# COMPACT_ATOMS: atom_id res chain seq x y z
N VAL A 1 -4.69 -7.28 -2.68
CA VAL A 1 -3.68 -8.33 -2.35
C VAL A 1 -2.96 -8.01 -1.05
N VAL A 2 -2.24 -6.87 -0.92
CA VAL A 2 -1.47 -6.55 0.31
C VAL A 2 -2.31 -6.67 1.58
N THR A 3 -3.49 -6.05 1.62
CA THR A 3 -4.41 -6.10 2.77
C THR A 3 -4.82 -7.51 3.17
N GLU A 4 -5.03 -8.40 2.18
CA GLU A 4 -5.41 -9.80 2.41
C GLU A 4 -4.24 -10.60 3.00
N LEU A 5 -3.04 -10.47 2.41
CA LEU A 5 -1.83 -11.17 2.84
C LEU A 5 -1.35 -10.74 4.24
N THR A 6 -1.66 -9.51 4.63
CA THR A 6 -1.21 -8.90 5.90
C THR A 6 -2.29 -8.89 6.97
N GLY A 7 -3.50 -9.36 6.68
CA GLY A 7 -4.61 -9.38 7.64
C GLY A 7 -5.09 -7.99 8.04
N GLY A 8 -5.06 -7.01 7.12
CA GLY A 8 -5.58 -5.66 7.36
C GLY A 8 -4.74 -4.51 6.80
N GLY A 9 -3.64 -4.79 6.11
CA GLY A 9 -2.74 -3.78 5.54
C GLY A 9 -1.34 -3.85 6.16
N ALA A 10 -0.36 -3.26 5.49
CA ALA A 10 0.99 -3.12 6.03
C ALA A 10 1.08 -1.90 6.97
N ASP A 11 1.99 -1.93 7.94
CA ASP A 11 2.20 -0.78 8.83
C ASP A 11 2.75 0.44 8.08
N TYR A 12 3.55 0.20 7.04
CA TYR A 12 4.08 1.24 6.17
C TYR A 12 4.11 0.75 4.72
N CYS A 13 3.75 1.63 3.78
CA CYS A 13 3.87 1.41 2.34
C CYS A 13 4.62 2.58 1.72
N PHE A 14 5.54 2.29 0.79
CA PHE A 14 6.31 3.29 0.06
C PHE A 14 6.18 3.05 -1.43
N GLU A 15 5.93 4.12 -2.18
CA GLU A 15 6.00 4.12 -3.64
C GLU A 15 7.42 4.55 -4.05
N CYS A 16 8.14 3.68 -4.75
CA CYS A 16 9.53 3.92 -5.15
C CYS A 16 9.77 3.61 -6.64
N VAL A 17 8.71 3.44 -7.43
CA VAL A 17 8.76 3.22 -8.88
C VAL A 17 8.64 4.55 -9.63
N GLY A 18 7.98 5.56 -9.03
CA GLY A 18 7.78 6.87 -9.64
C GLY A 18 6.50 6.95 -10.48
N VAL A 19 5.50 6.12 -10.18
CA VAL A 19 4.22 6.09 -10.90
C VAL A 19 3.12 6.66 -9.99
N ALA A 20 2.50 7.77 -10.41
CA ALA A 20 1.53 8.50 -9.60
C ALA A 20 0.32 7.66 -9.15
N SER A 21 -0.19 6.75 -10.00
CA SER A 21 -1.30 5.87 -9.62
C SER A 21 -0.93 4.93 -8.46
N LEU A 22 0.33 4.49 -8.39
CA LEU A 22 0.82 3.59 -7.35
C LEU A 22 0.94 4.28 -5.99
N MET A 23 1.02 5.62 -5.93
CA MET A 23 0.97 6.33 -4.65
C MET A 23 -0.37 6.11 -3.95
N SER A 24 -1.48 6.12 -4.72
CA SER A 24 -2.80 5.82 -4.18
C SER A 24 -2.94 4.37 -3.75
N ASP A 25 -2.33 3.45 -4.50
CA ASP A 25 -2.36 2.02 -4.17
C ASP A 25 -1.52 1.70 -2.93
N ALA A 26 -0.35 2.34 -2.79
CA ALA A 26 0.48 2.27 -1.59
C ALA A 26 -0.27 2.83 -0.37
N PHE A 27 -0.90 4.01 -0.49
CA PHE A 27 -1.70 4.59 0.59
C PHE A 27 -2.84 3.67 1.04
N LYS A 28 -3.59 3.09 0.11
CA LYS A 28 -4.71 2.17 0.41
C LYS A 28 -4.27 0.80 0.92
N SER A 29 -2.99 0.47 0.79
CA SER A 29 -2.41 -0.79 1.27
C SER A 29 -1.93 -0.71 2.72
N CYS A 30 -1.83 0.51 3.28
CA CYS A 30 -1.57 0.70 4.70
C CYS A 30 -2.77 0.29 5.56
N ARG A 31 -2.49 -0.04 6.82
CA ARG A 31 -3.53 -0.16 7.85
C ARG A 31 -4.21 1.22 8.04
N PRO A 32 -5.52 1.27 8.38
CA PRO A 32 -6.23 2.51 8.70
C PRO A 32 -5.58 3.28 9.85
#